data_AF-A0A4R3FI59-F1
#
_entry.id   AF-A0A4R3FI59-F1
#
_cell.length_a   1.000
_cell.length_b   1.000
_cell.length_c   1.000
_cell.angle_alpha   90.00
_cell.angle_beta   90.00
_cell.angle_gamma   90.00
#
_symmetry.space_group_name_H-M   'P 1'
#
loop_
_entity.id
_entity.type
_entity.pdbx_description
1 polymer ?
#
loop_
_entity_poly.entity_id
_entity_poly.type
_entity_poly.pdbx_seq_one_letter_code
_entity_poly.pdbx_strand_id
1 'polypeptide(L)' 'MTEAFICDYIRTPIGRFGGSLAAVRADDLGAL' A
#
# COMPACT_ATOMS: atom_id res chain seq x y z
N MET A 1 9.06 -4.58 -29.33
CA MET A 1 8.04 -4.22 -28.34
C MET A 1 8.07 -5.32 -27.29
N THR A 2 8.28 -4.97 -26.04
CA THR A 2 8.32 -5.92 -24.92
C THR A 2 6.99 -5.89 -24.20
N GLU A 3 6.37 -7.06 -24.04
CA GLU A 3 5.13 -7.20 -23.29
C GLU A 3 5.40 -7.02 -21.79
N ALA A 4 4.51 -6.31 -21.10
CA ALA A 4 4.58 -6.08 -19.66
C ALA A 4 3.40 -6.78 -18.97
N PHE A 5 3.69 -7.58 -17.96
CA PHE A 5 2.70 -8.36 -17.23
C PHE A 5 2.71 -7.99 -15.75
N ILE A 6 1.55 -8.06 -15.09
CA ILE A 6 1.44 -7.95 -13.64
C ILE A 6 1.61 -9.36 -13.06
N CYS A 7 2.70 -9.58 -12.33
CA CYS A 7 2.99 -10.88 -11.73
C CYS A 7 2.29 -11.09 -10.39
N ASP A 8 2.09 -10.02 -9.61
CA ASP A 8 1.45 -10.07 -8.30
C ASP A 8 0.90 -8.68 -7.90
N TYR A 9 0.01 -8.67 -6.90
CA TYR A 9 -0.53 -7.47 -6.28
C TYR A 9 -0.84 -7.72 -4.81
N ILE A 10 -0.19 -6.93 -3.95
CA ILE A 10 -0.48 -6.86 -2.52
C ILE A 10 -0.75 -5.41 -2.10
N ARG A 11 -1.36 -5.25 -0.93
CA ARG A 11 -1.68 -3.94 -0.35
C ARG A 11 -1.75 -4.03 1.16
N THR A 12 -1.56 -2.89 1.81
CA THR A 12 -1.89 -2.74 3.22
C THR A 12 -3.41 -2.74 3.45
N PRO A 13 -3.88 -3.02 4.68
CA PRO A 13 -5.27 -2.76 5.06
C PRO A 13 -5.67 -1.29 4.86
N ILE A 14 -6.96 -1.02 4.68
CA ILE A 14 -7.48 0.36 4.56
C ILE A 14 -7.82 0.89 5.94
N GLY A 15 -7.16 1.99 6.34
CA GLY A 15 -7.46 2.70 7.57
C GLY A 15 -8.67 3.62 7.43
N ARG A 16 -9.40 3.82 8.53
CA ARG A 16 -10.39 4.90 8.65
C ARG A 16 -9.69 6.21 9.04
N PHE A 17 -10.25 7.35 8.64
CA PHE A 17 -9.82 8.65 9.15
C PHE A 17 -9.86 8.66 10.69
N GLY A 18 -8.73 9.02 11.33
CA GLY A 18 -8.55 8.98 12.78
C GLY A 18 -8.48 7.56 13.39
N GLY A 19 -8.35 6.51 12.57
CA GLY A 19 -8.30 5.11 13.01
C GLY A 19 -6.88 4.58 13.29
N SER A 20 -6.73 3.26 13.21
CA SER A 20 -5.49 2.54 13.58
C SER A 20 -4.24 2.93 12.79
N LEU A 21 -4.40 3.40 11.55
CA LEU A 21 -3.29 3.85 10.70
C LEU A 21 -3.03 5.36 10.78
N ALA A 22 -3.78 6.11 11.60
CA ALA A 22 -3.71 7.58 11.61
C ALA A 22 -2.34 8.13 12.06
N ALA A 23 -1.61 7.35 12.85
CA ALA A 23 -0.26 7.72 13.32
C ALA A 23 0.86 7.21 12.40
N VAL A 24 0.54 6.40 11.38
CA VAL A 24 1.54 5.80 10.48
C VAL A 24 1.77 6.72 9.30
N ARG A 25 3.03 6.96 8.93
CA ARG A 25 3.34 7.78 7.75
C ARG A 25 3.01 7.02 6.47
N ALA A 26 2.66 7.76 5.41
CA ALA A 26 2.39 7.18 4.11
C ALA A 26 3.59 6.40 3.55
N ASP A 27 4.80 6.91 3.72
CA ASP A 27 6.03 6.27 3.25
C ASP A 27 6.26 4.91 3.93
N ASP A 28 5.97 4.82 5.23
CA ASP A 28 6.10 3.57 5.99
C ASP A 28 5.07 2.53 5.52
N LEU A 29 3.85 2.96 5.12
CA LEU A 29 2.84 2.06 4.54
C LEU A 29 3.25 1.53 3.16
N GLY A 30 3.92 2.36 2.34
CA GLY A 30 4.39 1.96 1.01
C GLY A 30 5.66 1.12 1.01
N ALA A 31 6.36 1.06 2.14
CA ALA A 31 7.59 0.30 2.33
C ALA A 31 7.36 -1.14 2.84
N LEU A 32 6.10 -1.53 3.09
CA LEU A 32 5.69 -2.85 3.60
C LEU A 32 5.45 -3.88 2.49
#